data_AF-A0A939PFF3-F1
#
_entry.id   AF-A0A939PFF3-F1
#
_cell.length_a   1.000
_cell.length_b   1.000
_cell.length_c   1.000
_cell.angle_alpha   90.00
_cell.angle_beta   90.00
_cell.angle_gamma   90.00
#
_symmetry.space_group_name_H-M   'P 1'
#
loop_
_entity.id
_entity.type
_entity.pdbx_description
1 polymer ?
#
loop_
_entity_poly.entity_id
_entity_poly.type
_entity_poly.pdbx_seq_one_letter_code
_entity_poly.pdbx_strand_id
1 'polypeptide(L)'
;MTTEYTEPVQVHPTAELVTPAGEHVQVDTGMVDLVTALWRKGFTTLQCCQDVGAGIAGGGCMYPVERRERYAAYWDGFAWLKMLTGHMERLMDLAAPIVAGNGWEATVPILSGRLVGFANLRYPSWQTAELVGLVEAASRNDPESENGSA
;
A
#
# COMPACT_ATOMS: atom_id res chain seq x y z
N MET A 1 -11.39 -10.19 28.98
CA MET A 1 -10.21 -9.38 28.61
C MET A 1 -10.67 -8.33 27.62
N THR A 2 -10.50 -7.06 27.95
CA THR A 2 -10.78 -5.93 27.04
C THR A 2 -9.61 -5.77 26.09
N THR A 3 -9.86 -5.81 24.78
CA THR A 3 -8.85 -5.56 23.75
C THR A 3 -8.47 -4.09 23.76
N GLU A 4 -7.20 -3.80 23.99
CA GLU A 4 -6.66 -2.43 24.00
C GLU A 4 -6.07 -2.08 22.64
N TYR A 5 -6.39 -0.88 22.16
CA TYR A 5 -5.84 -0.27 20.95
C TYR A 5 -5.19 1.04 21.35
N THR A 6 -4.08 1.39 20.68
CA THR A 6 -3.45 2.70 20.82
C THR A 6 -3.59 3.46 19.51
N GLU A 7 -3.59 4.79 19.60
CA GLU A 7 -3.44 5.64 18.42
C GLU A 7 -2.14 5.29 17.68
N PRO A 8 -2.17 5.21 16.33
CA PRO A 8 -0.98 4.96 15.54
C PRO A 8 0.08 6.05 15.72
N VAL A 9 1.33 5.63 15.94
CA VAL A 9 2.49 6.52 15.97
C VAL A 9 3.24 6.44 14.64
N GLN A 10 3.74 7.58 14.14
CA GLN A 10 4.66 7.56 13.00
C GLN A 10 6.01 6.98 13.44
N VAL A 11 6.40 5.83 12.89
CA VAL A 11 7.62 5.10 13.31
C VAL A 11 8.76 5.18 12.29
N HIS A 12 8.47 5.51 11.04
CA HIS A 12 9.48 5.63 9.97
C HIS A 12 9.76 7.09 9.65
N PRO A 13 10.97 7.41 9.15
CA PRO A 13 11.23 8.72 8.56
C PRO A 13 10.30 8.96 7.38
N THR A 14 9.77 10.18 7.29
CA THR A 14 8.88 10.61 6.20
C THR A 14 9.53 11.70 5.36
N ALA A 15 9.10 11.79 4.12
CA ALA A 15 9.30 12.94 3.26
C ALA A 15 7.95 13.56 2.90
N GLU A 16 7.92 14.87 2.73
CA GLU A 16 6.74 15.56 2.23
C GLU A 16 6.66 15.43 0.70
N LEU A 17 5.49 15.03 0.20
CA LEU A 17 5.14 15.04 -1.22
C LEU A 17 3.89 15.87 -1.47
N VAL A 18 3.73 16.33 -2.71
CA VAL A 18 2.50 16.98 -3.19
C VAL A 18 1.69 15.98 -4.00
N THR A 19 0.46 15.71 -3.60
CA THR A 19 -0.46 14.82 -4.31
C THR A 19 -0.81 15.38 -5.69
N PRO A 20 -1.33 14.57 -6.62
CA PRO A 20 -1.85 15.08 -7.90
C PRO A 20 -2.96 16.14 -7.75
N ALA A 21 -3.66 16.16 -6.60
CA ALA A 21 -4.66 17.16 -6.27
C ALA A 21 -4.07 18.44 -5.66
N GLY A 22 -2.75 18.51 -5.44
CA GLY A 22 -2.05 19.67 -4.87
C GLY A 22 -1.95 19.66 -3.34
N GLU A 23 -2.29 18.57 -2.67
CA GLU A 23 -2.25 18.46 -1.21
C GLU A 23 -0.86 18.04 -0.72
N HIS A 24 -0.42 18.55 0.43
CA HIS A 24 0.84 18.13 1.05
C HIS A 24 0.60 16.92 1.96
N VAL A 25 1.38 15.85 1.77
CA VAL A 25 1.26 14.61 2.54
C VAL A 25 2.64 14.09 2.96
N GLN A 26 2.70 13.43 4.12
CA GLN A 26 3.90 12.74 4.61
C GLN A 26 3.88 11.29 4.12
N VAL A 27 4.97 10.87 3.48
CA VAL A 27 5.14 9.52 2.94
C VAL A 27 6.41 8.91 3.52
N ASP A 28 6.34 7.66 3.97
CA ASP A 28 7.52 6.91 4.41
C ASP A 28 8.60 6.98 3.34
N THR A 29 9.83 7.36 3.71
CA THR A 29 10.91 7.63 2.74
C THR A 29 11.19 6.44 1.81
N GLY A 30 11.07 5.20 2.31
CA GLY A 30 11.23 3.98 1.50
C GLY A 30 10.12 3.74 0.47
N MET A 31 9.02 4.52 0.51
CA MET A 31 7.88 4.41 -0.40
C MET A 31 7.77 5.58 -1.38
N VAL A 32 8.58 6.64 -1.23
CA VAL A 32 8.48 7.89 -2.01
C VAL A 32 8.53 7.64 -3.51
N ASP A 33 9.50 6.84 -3.98
CA ASP A 33 9.67 6.59 -5.42
C ASP A 33 8.48 5.82 -6.00
N LEU A 34 7.98 4.83 -5.27
CA LEU A 34 6.82 4.05 -5.71
C LEU A 34 5.54 4.90 -5.74
N VAL A 35 5.25 5.65 -4.68
CA VAL A 35 4.07 6.52 -4.61
C VAL A 35 4.12 7.57 -5.74
N THR A 36 5.28 8.15 -5.99
CA THR A 36 5.49 9.11 -7.08
C THR A 36 5.27 8.48 -8.45
N ALA A 37 5.83 7.30 -8.70
CA ALA A 37 5.65 6.57 -9.97
C ALA A 37 4.17 6.22 -10.20
N LEU A 38 3.49 5.71 -9.17
CA LEU A 38 2.06 5.41 -9.20
C LEU A 38 1.24 6.65 -9.58
N TRP A 39 1.48 7.78 -8.92
CA TRP A 39 0.78 9.04 -9.21
C TRP A 39 1.02 9.54 -10.64
N ARG A 40 2.25 9.44 -11.15
CA ARG A 40 2.58 9.82 -12.54
C ARG A 40 1.83 8.99 -13.58
N LYS A 41 1.50 7.75 -13.24
CA LYS A 41 0.72 6.81 -14.05
C LYS A 41 -0.78 6.89 -13.76
N GLY A 42 -1.24 7.84 -12.95
CA GLY A 42 -2.66 8.06 -12.67
C GLY A 42 -3.26 7.11 -11.64
N PHE A 43 -2.44 6.42 -10.85
CA PHE A 43 -2.95 5.60 -9.74
C PHE A 43 -3.28 6.47 -8.52
N THR A 44 -4.39 6.17 -7.83
CA THR A 44 -4.78 6.80 -6.56
C THR A 44 -4.36 5.94 -5.39
N THR A 45 -3.39 6.42 -4.60
CA THR A 45 -2.98 5.81 -3.32
C THR A 45 -3.66 6.52 -2.15
N LEU A 46 -3.90 5.80 -1.06
CA LEU A 46 -4.56 6.32 0.14
C LEU A 46 -3.61 6.38 1.34
N GLN A 47 -2.87 5.30 1.59
CA GLN A 47 -1.91 5.18 2.70
C GLN A 47 -0.80 4.20 2.30
N CYS A 48 0.35 4.27 2.94
CA CYS A 48 1.43 3.33 2.73
C CYS A 48 2.30 3.17 4.00
N CYS A 49 3.13 2.14 4.00
CA CYS A 49 4.15 1.92 5.01
C CYS A 49 5.34 1.20 4.37
N GLN A 50 6.57 1.64 4.66
CA GLN A 50 7.77 0.99 4.13
C GLN A 50 8.11 -0.36 4.79
N ASP A 51 7.66 -0.57 6.03
CA ASP A 51 7.83 -1.82 6.78
C ASP A 51 6.69 -2.02 7.78
N VAL A 52 5.78 -2.94 7.47
CA VAL A 52 4.61 -3.25 8.30
C VAL A 52 5.02 -3.90 9.62
N GLY A 53 6.04 -4.75 9.62
CA GLY A 53 6.50 -5.42 10.83
C GLY A 53 7.00 -4.42 11.86
N ALA A 54 7.90 -3.52 11.43
CA ALA A 54 8.38 -2.41 12.24
C ALA A 54 7.23 -1.44 12.62
N GLY A 55 6.32 -1.18 11.69
CA GLY A 55 5.07 -0.44 11.90
C GLY A 55 4.25 -0.99 13.06
N ILE A 56 4.02 -2.30 13.10
CA ILE A 56 3.24 -2.96 14.14
C ILE A 56 4.00 -2.98 15.47
N ALA A 57 5.31 -3.31 15.44
CA ALA A 57 6.15 -3.37 16.64
C ALA A 57 6.22 -2.01 17.35
N GLY A 58 6.38 -0.93 16.58
CA GLY A 58 6.44 0.45 17.10
C GLY A 58 5.08 1.08 17.39
N GLY A 59 3.97 0.36 17.19
CA GLY A 59 2.61 0.87 17.47
C GLY A 59 2.06 1.82 16.40
N GLY A 60 2.63 1.84 15.19
CA GLY A 60 2.15 2.58 14.03
C GLY A 60 0.99 1.91 13.27
N CYS A 61 0.50 0.77 13.74
CA CYS A 61 -0.66 0.09 13.18
C CYS A 61 -1.67 -0.27 14.27
N MET A 62 -2.96 -0.21 13.96
CA MET A 62 -4.05 -0.58 14.87
C MET A 62 -4.18 -2.11 15.01
N TYR A 63 -3.18 -2.74 15.62
CA TYR A 63 -3.27 -4.11 16.12
C TYR A 63 -3.47 -4.10 17.63
N PRO A 64 -4.30 -5.02 18.17
CA PRO A 64 -4.38 -5.28 19.60
C PRO A 64 -3.00 -5.44 20.22
N VAL A 65 -2.74 -4.75 21.34
CA VAL A 65 -1.43 -4.74 22.01
C VAL A 65 -0.91 -6.16 22.23
N GLU A 66 -1.76 -7.07 22.70
CA GLU A 66 -1.42 -8.46 23.01
C GLU A 66 -1.08 -9.32 21.77
N ARG A 67 -1.34 -8.82 20.56
CA ARG A 67 -1.05 -9.53 19.30
C ARG A 67 0.08 -8.90 18.49
N ARG A 68 0.59 -7.73 18.90
CA ARG A 68 1.57 -6.97 18.11
C ARG A 68 2.82 -7.76 17.81
N GLU A 69 3.41 -8.41 18.80
CA GLU A 69 4.65 -9.18 18.63
C GLU A 69 4.52 -10.23 17.52
N ARG A 70 3.44 -11.03 17.57
CA ARG A 70 3.18 -12.06 16.56
C ARG A 70 3.01 -11.47 15.15
N TYR A 71 2.22 -10.41 15.01
CA TYR A 71 1.95 -9.83 13.69
C TYR A 71 3.10 -9.00 13.16
N ALA A 72 3.88 -8.36 14.04
CA ALA A 72 5.12 -7.69 13.68
C ALA A 72 6.11 -8.69 13.09
N ALA A 73 6.31 -9.83 13.75
CA ALA A 73 7.19 -10.89 13.25
C ALA A 73 6.70 -11.51 11.92
N TYR A 74 5.38 -11.65 11.74
CA TYR A 74 4.82 -12.18 10.50
C TYR A 74 5.00 -11.22 9.31
N TRP A 75 4.91 -9.91 9.56
CA TRP A 75 5.00 -8.88 8.53
C TRP A 75 6.38 -8.20 8.45
N ASP A 76 7.38 -8.75 9.13
CA ASP A 76 8.75 -8.23 9.11
C ASP A 76 9.29 -8.20 7.69
N GLY A 77 9.81 -7.03 7.27
CA GLY A 77 10.32 -6.83 5.92
C GLY A 77 9.26 -6.76 4.81
N PHE A 78 7.97 -6.62 5.13
CA PHE A 78 6.91 -6.36 4.15
C PHE A 78 6.56 -4.88 4.10
N ALA A 79 6.52 -4.29 2.90
CA ALA A 79 5.90 -2.99 2.67
C ALA A 79 4.36 -3.14 2.56
N TRP A 80 3.64 -2.04 2.78
CA TRP A 80 2.18 -1.99 2.62
C TRP A 80 1.74 -0.78 1.81
N LEU A 81 0.74 -1.01 0.95
CA LEU A 81 0.08 0.01 0.16
C LEU A 81 -1.43 -0.15 0.26
N LYS A 82 -2.13 0.96 0.48
CA LYS A 82 -3.59 1.05 0.42
C LYS A 82 -3.97 1.95 -0.74
N MET A 83 -4.84 1.46 -1.62
CA MET A 83 -5.26 2.19 -2.83
C MET A 83 -6.65 1.74 -3.28
N LEU A 84 -7.24 2.40 -4.28
CA LEU A 84 -8.52 1.99 -4.85
C LEU A 84 -8.45 0.56 -5.40
N THR A 85 -9.52 -0.21 -5.26
CA THR A 85 -9.53 -1.65 -5.62
C THR A 85 -9.17 -1.89 -7.08
N GLY A 86 -9.83 -1.21 -8.03
CA GLY A 86 -9.51 -1.37 -9.46
C GLY A 86 -8.09 -0.94 -9.82
N HIS A 87 -7.54 0.02 -9.10
CA HIS A 87 -6.14 0.43 -9.27
C HIS A 87 -5.17 -0.61 -8.71
N MET A 88 -5.55 -1.31 -7.65
CA MET A 88 -4.77 -2.42 -7.11
C MET A 88 -4.72 -3.60 -8.08
N GLU A 89 -5.85 -3.98 -8.66
CA GLU A 89 -5.93 -5.06 -9.64
C GLU A 89 -4.96 -4.83 -10.80
N ARG A 90 -4.98 -3.61 -11.36
CA ARG A 90 -4.04 -3.18 -12.38
C ARG A 90 -2.58 -3.19 -11.94
N LEU A 91 -2.30 -2.80 -10.68
CA LEU A 91 -0.94 -2.87 -10.15
C LEU A 91 -0.46 -4.32 -10.03
N MET A 92 -1.35 -5.23 -9.63
CA MET A 92 -1.06 -6.66 -9.56
C MET A 92 -0.77 -7.25 -10.96
N ASP A 93 -1.50 -6.81 -11.99
CA ASP A 93 -1.21 -7.21 -13.38
C ASP A 93 0.19 -6.75 -13.82
N LEU A 94 0.56 -5.50 -13.52
CA LEU A 94 1.90 -4.98 -13.80
C LEU A 94 2.98 -5.74 -13.02
N ALA A 95 2.69 -6.10 -11.77
CA ALA A 95 3.61 -6.80 -10.87
C ALA A 95 3.68 -8.32 -11.12
N ALA A 96 2.86 -8.88 -12.01
CA ALA A 96 2.80 -10.31 -12.26
C ALA A 96 4.18 -11.00 -12.45
N PRO A 97 5.20 -10.38 -13.09
CA PRO A 97 6.52 -11.00 -13.22
C PRO A 97 7.26 -11.24 -11.89
N ILE A 98 6.92 -10.51 -10.83
CA ILE A 98 7.68 -10.47 -9.56
C ILE A 98 6.89 -10.99 -8.36
N VAL A 99 5.61 -11.33 -8.55
CA VAL A 99 4.69 -11.79 -7.49
C VAL A 99 4.96 -13.24 -7.07
N ALA A 100 5.22 -14.13 -8.03
CA ALA A 100 5.22 -15.57 -7.80
C ALA A 100 6.31 -16.00 -6.79
N GLY A 101 5.89 -16.70 -5.73
CA GLY A 101 6.80 -17.24 -4.70
C GLY A 101 7.29 -16.25 -3.66
N ASN A 102 6.93 -14.96 -3.77
CA ASN A 102 7.45 -13.90 -2.91
C ASN A 102 6.48 -13.46 -1.80
N GLY A 103 5.38 -14.18 -1.58
CA GLY A 103 4.47 -13.92 -0.46
C GLY A 103 3.62 -12.65 -0.58
N TRP A 104 3.43 -12.12 -1.80
CA TRP A 104 2.54 -10.99 -2.03
C TRP A 104 1.11 -11.32 -1.58
N GLU A 105 0.47 -10.36 -0.92
CA GLU A 105 -0.90 -10.50 -0.42
C GLU A 105 -1.72 -9.26 -0.76
N ALA A 106 -2.75 -9.42 -1.59
CA ALA A 106 -3.76 -8.40 -1.86
C ALA A 106 -5.07 -8.76 -1.17
N THR A 107 -5.65 -7.82 -0.41
CA THR A 107 -6.90 -8.03 0.34
C THR A 107 -7.85 -6.85 0.19
N VAL A 108 -9.14 -7.14 0.03
CA VAL A 108 -10.21 -6.14 0.04
C VAL A 108 -11.04 -6.34 1.32
N PRO A 109 -11.06 -5.38 2.25
CA PRO A 109 -11.84 -5.50 3.47
C PRO A 109 -13.35 -5.57 3.21
N ILE A 110 -14.06 -6.25 4.10
CA ILE A 110 -15.52 -6.22 4.18
C ILE A 110 -15.90 -5.29 5.35
N LEU A 111 -16.68 -4.26 5.06
CA LEU A 111 -17.25 -3.36 6.07
C LEU A 111 -18.78 -3.36 5.92
N SER A 112 -19.50 -3.58 7.02
CA SER A 112 -20.97 -3.62 7.03
C SER A 112 -21.56 -4.58 5.98
N GLY A 113 -20.92 -5.73 5.79
CA GLY A 113 -21.37 -6.78 4.87
C GLY A 113 -21.09 -6.52 3.39
N ARG A 114 -20.29 -5.50 3.05
CA ARG A 114 -19.94 -5.17 1.66
C ARG A 114 -18.43 -5.02 1.49
N LEU A 115 -17.93 -5.35 0.30
CA LEU A 115 -16.57 -5.01 -0.10
C LEU A 115 -16.43 -3.49 -0.15
N VAL A 116 -15.34 -2.97 0.40
CA VAL A 116 -15.01 -1.55 0.31
C VAL A 116 -14.30 -1.23 -1.01
N GLY A 117 -14.34 0.04 -1.43
CA GLY A 117 -13.72 0.50 -2.68
C GLY A 117 -12.18 0.62 -2.65
N PHE A 118 -11.52 0.05 -1.64
CA PHE A 118 -10.07 0.05 -1.51
C PHE A 118 -9.52 -1.32 -1.15
N ALA A 119 -8.28 -1.58 -1.56
CA ALA A 119 -7.53 -2.78 -1.27
C ALA A 119 -6.26 -2.46 -0.47
N ASN A 120 -5.75 -3.47 0.22
CA ASN A 120 -4.45 -3.46 0.87
C ASN A 120 -3.54 -4.45 0.16
N LEU A 121 -2.36 -4.00 -0.25
CA LEU A 121 -1.30 -4.84 -0.77
C LEU A 121 -0.17 -4.88 0.21
N ARG A 122 0.30 -6.08 0.50
CA ARG A 122 1.54 -6.34 1.23
C ARG A 122 2.46 -7.10 0.32
N TYR A 123 3.71 -6.65 0.24
CA TYR A 123 4.73 -7.25 -0.60
C TYR A 123 6.09 -7.09 0.07
N PRO A 124 7.09 -7.93 -0.24
CA PRO A 124 8.40 -7.79 0.36
C PRO A 124 9.04 -6.43 0.02
N SER A 125 9.47 -5.69 1.03
CA SER A 125 9.99 -4.32 0.86
C SER A 125 11.24 -4.25 0.00
N TRP A 126 12.01 -5.34 -0.09
CA TRP A 126 13.17 -5.45 -0.98
C TRP A 126 12.79 -5.44 -2.48
N GLN A 127 11.51 -5.67 -2.83
CA GLN A 127 11.02 -5.59 -4.21
C GLN A 127 10.52 -4.20 -4.61
N THR A 128 10.56 -3.20 -3.71
CA THR A 128 10.03 -1.86 -4.01
C THR A 128 10.67 -1.26 -5.26
N ALA A 129 12.00 -1.30 -5.38
CA ALA A 129 12.70 -0.73 -6.54
C ALA A 129 12.34 -1.43 -7.86
N GLU A 130 12.15 -2.75 -7.83
CA GLU A 130 11.71 -3.53 -8.99
C GLU A 130 10.28 -3.17 -9.40
N LEU A 131 9.38 -3.04 -8.43
CA LEU A 131 8.01 -2.57 -8.65
C LEU A 131 7.97 -1.15 -9.23
N VAL A 132 8.82 -0.23 -8.76
CA VAL A 132 8.97 1.11 -9.38
C VAL A 132 9.32 0.98 -10.85
N GLY A 133 10.29 0.12 -11.19
CA GLY A 133 10.68 -0.12 -12.58
C GLY A 133 9.53 -0.59 -13.47
N LEU A 134 8.71 -1.52 -12.99
CA LEU A 134 7.54 -2.02 -13.71
C LEU A 134 6.46 -0.94 -13.91
N VAL A 135 6.19 -0.15 -12.86
CA VAL A 135 5.23 0.96 -12.93
C VAL A 135 5.71 2.03 -13.91
N GLU A 136 6.99 2.42 -13.85
CA GLU A 136 7.55 3.44 -14.75
C GLU A 136 7.60 2.97 -16.21
N ALA A 137 7.81 1.67 -16.47
CA ALA A 137 7.78 1.08 -17.80
C ALA A 137 6.36 1.02 -18.41
N ALA A 138 5.31 1.01 -17.59
CA ALA A 138 3.93 0.96 -18.07
C ALA A 138 3.54 2.25 -18.83
N SER A 139 2.75 2.13 -19.90
CA SER A 139 2.17 3.31 -20.55
C SER A 139 1.28 4.10 -19.59
N ARG A 140 1.17 5.42 -19.80
CA ARG A 140 0.24 6.26 -19.03
C ARG A 140 -1.19 5.79 -19.26
N ASN A 141 -2.00 5.85 -18.22
CA ASN A 141 -3.41 5.50 -18.30
C ASN A 141 -4.22 6.70 -18.75
N ASP A 142 -4.97 6.54 -19.85
CA ASP A 142 -6.03 7.46 -20.21
C ASP A 142 -7.32 7.04 -19.49
N PRO A 143 -7.94 7.91 -18.69
CA PRO A 143 -9.12 7.58 -17.87
C PRO A 143 -10.45 7.44 -18.65
N GLU A 144 -10.44 7.41 -19.99
CA GLU A 144 -11.68 7.51 -20.81
C GLU A 144 -12.25 6.19 -21.38
N SER A 145 -11.65 5.03 -21.12
CA SER A 145 -12.10 3.78 -21.79
C SER A 145 -13.30 3.05 -21.15
N GLU A 146 -13.90 3.55 -20.06
CA GLU A 146 -15.00 2.85 -19.35
C GLU A 146 -16.42 3.40 -19.58
N ASN A 147 -16.63 4.39 -20.47
CA ASN A 147 -17.99 4.80 -20.88
C ASN A 147 -18.25 4.50 -22.36
N GLY A 148 -18.29 3.21 -22.69
CA GLY A 148 -18.68 2.72 -24.00
C GLY A 148 -19.50 1.43 -23.91
N SER A 149 -20.82 1.59 -24.08
CA SER A 149 -21.81 0.54 -24.41
C SER A 149 -22.40 -0.31 -23.28
N ALA A 150 -23.59 0.08 -22.82
CA ALA A 150 -24.86 -0.60 -23.14
C ALA A 150 -26.04 0.35 -22.94
#